data_AF-A0A1V4PPQ6-F1
#
_entry.id   AF-A0A1V4PPQ6-F1
#
_cell.length_a   1.000
_cell.length_b   1.000
_cell.length_c   1.000
_cell.angle_alpha   90.00
_cell.angle_beta   90.00
_cell.angle_gamma   90.00
#
_symmetry.space_group_name_H-M   'P 1'
#
loop_
_entity.id
_entity.type
_entity.pdbx_description
1 polymer ?
#
loop_
_entity_poly.entity_id
_entity_poly.type
_entity_poly.pdbx_seq_one_letter_code
_entity_poly.pdbx_strand_id
1 'polypeptide(L)'
;MTTFKASDFHPTSPAALIAALPAVLGFVPEHSLVLVTFEDDELGCVMRVDLTGELDESLAHLVDVAATNGPDAVVAVIVDEDGAACRMCLDEHRVLADVLAEHLEGRCVELLAAYVVDRLEEGGQWHRVDGEPGAGAVEDPMSSPMAAAAVLEGRRLYARRAELQAVVAVDPVRAEGLRTAMLLAEHDGELRPDVDARRDVEHALAVARGLSEGMVPEDDDLAAVGCAIADTRVRDTLYALAVGREADRAETLWALLARTLPDPWRVEALVLLAFSAYARGDGPLAGVSLEAALRSDGGHRMAVMLDQALQSGMRPDQIRELAQTGYRLAKRLGVRLPPRQGVGKRAG
;
A
#
# COMPACT_ATOMS: atom_id res chain seq x y z
N MET A 1 2.39 1.42 -5.29
CA MET A 1 1.49 1.51 -6.46
C MET A 1 0.05 1.28 -6.04
N THR A 2 -0.84 2.25 -6.27
CA THR A 2 -2.28 2.11 -6.08
C THR A 2 -2.92 1.93 -7.45
N THR A 3 -3.79 0.93 -7.62
CA THR A 3 -4.45 0.66 -8.91
C THR A 3 -5.94 0.86 -8.71
N PHE A 4 -6.50 1.89 -9.34
CA PHE A 4 -7.93 2.15 -9.30
C PHE A 4 -8.60 1.45 -10.47
N LYS A 5 -9.68 0.72 -10.21
CA LYS A 5 -10.62 0.32 -11.27
C LYS A 5 -11.68 1.40 -11.36
N ALA A 6 -11.29 2.58 -11.81
CA ALA A 6 -12.22 3.64 -12.12
C ALA A 6 -12.39 3.67 -13.64
N SER A 7 -13.21 2.76 -14.17
CA SER A 7 -13.67 2.79 -15.57
C SER A 7 -14.38 4.11 -15.95
N ASP A 8 -14.59 4.99 -14.97
CA ASP A 8 -15.34 6.24 -15.11
C ASP A 8 -14.49 7.48 -14.80
N PHE A 9 -13.24 7.37 -14.35
CA PHE A 9 -12.39 8.53 -14.07
C PHE A 9 -11.57 8.91 -15.31
N HIS A 10 -12.15 9.78 -16.13
CA HIS A 10 -11.42 10.54 -17.13
C HIS A 10 -11.16 11.91 -16.50
N PRO A 11 -9.91 12.27 -16.13
CA PRO A 11 -9.63 13.60 -15.64
C PRO A 11 -9.93 14.59 -16.77
N THR A 12 -11.11 15.20 -16.72
CA THR A 12 -11.57 16.19 -17.71
C THR A 12 -10.82 17.51 -17.58
N SER A 13 -10.06 17.69 -16.50
CA SER A 13 -9.23 18.87 -16.24
C SER A 13 -7.98 18.50 -15.39
N PRO A 14 -6.89 19.30 -15.49
CA PRO A 14 -5.73 19.17 -14.60
C PRO A 14 -6.09 19.33 -13.12
N ALA A 15 -7.04 20.24 -12.80
CA ALA A 15 -7.48 20.47 -11.43
C ALA A 15 -8.10 19.22 -10.80
N ALA A 16 -8.95 18.51 -11.55
CA ALA A 16 -9.57 17.27 -11.08
C ALA A 16 -8.56 16.13 -10.92
N LEU A 17 -7.56 16.03 -11.81
CA LEU A 17 -6.47 15.06 -11.69
C LEU A 17 -5.64 15.31 -10.43
N ILE A 18 -5.21 16.56 -10.22
CA ILE A 18 -4.40 16.99 -9.08
C ILE A 18 -5.17 16.75 -7.77
N ALA A 19 -6.46 17.12 -7.71
CA ALA A 19 -7.32 16.90 -6.56
C ALA A 19 -7.55 15.41 -6.23
N ALA A 20 -7.44 14.51 -7.22
CA ALA A 20 -7.59 13.07 -6.98
C ALA A 20 -6.34 12.43 -6.33
N LEU A 21 -5.17 13.07 -6.41
CA LEU A 21 -3.89 12.47 -5.95
C LEU A 21 -3.90 12.02 -4.48
N PRO A 22 -4.43 12.80 -3.51
CA PRO A 22 -4.46 12.35 -2.12
C PRO A 22 -5.27 11.06 -1.92
N ALA A 23 -6.40 10.93 -2.63
CA ALA A 23 -7.20 9.72 -2.58
C ALA A 23 -6.47 8.52 -3.18
N VAL A 24 -5.68 8.75 -4.23
CA VAL A 24 -4.88 7.71 -4.87
C VAL A 24 -3.71 7.26 -4.01
N LEU A 25 -2.98 8.21 -3.43
CA LEU A 25 -1.81 7.95 -2.59
C LEU A 25 -2.18 7.56 -1.16
N GLY A 26 -3.45 7.72 -0.76
CA GLY A 26 -3.95 7.47 0.59
C GLY A 26 -3.53 8.54 1.61
N PHE A 27 -2.71 9.50 1.22
CA PHE A 27 -2.32 10.65 2.02
C PHE A 27 -2.04 11.85 1.13
N VAL A 28 -2.05 13.06 1.68
CA VAL A 28 -1.63 14.27 0.95
C VAL A 28 -0.10 14.26 0.81
N PRO A 29 0.45 14.14 -0.41
CA PRO A 29 1.89 14.17 -0.60
C PRO A 29 2.43 15.59 -0.39
N GLU A 30 3.63 15.68 0.16
CA GLU A 30 4.37 16.93 0.39
C GLU A 30 5.77 16.78 -0.24
N HIS A 31 6.31 17.87 -0.80
CA HIS A 31 7.67 17.97 -1.35
C HIS A 31 8.05 16.74 -2.20
N SER A 32 7.30 16.47 -3.27
CA SER A 32 7.37 15.20 -4.01
C SER A 32 7.04 15.33 -5.49
N LEU A 33 7.62 14.46 -6.31
CA LEU A 33 7.24 14.23 -7.70
C LEU A 33 6.26 13.06 -7.75
N VAL A 34 5.10 13.28 -8.37
CA VAL A 34 4.07 12.27 -8.59
C VAL A 34 3.93 12.03 -10.10
N LEU A 35 4.05 10.78 -10.54
CA LEU A 35 3.76 10.37 -11.91
C LEU A 35 2.43 9.64 -11.97
N VAL A 36 1.58 10.04 -12.90
CA VAL A 36 0.32 9.38 -13.22
C VAL A 36 0.41 8.84 -14.64
N THR A 37 0.41 7.53 -14.80
CA THR A 37 0.42 6.89 -16.13
C THR A 37 -1.01 6.73 -16.67
N PHE A 38 -1.17 6.72 -17.99
CA PHE A 38 -2.42 6.46 -18.68
C PHE A 38 -2.23 5.37 -19.75
N GLU A 39 -3.17 4.45 -19.83
CA GLU A 39 -3.24 3.35 -20.82
C GLU A 39 -4.67 3.34 -21.38
N ASP A 40 -4.85 3.49 -22.70
CA ASP A 40 -6.17 3.54 -23.35
C ASP A 40 -7.14 4.57 -22.71
N ASP A 41 -6.66 5.78 -22.40
CA ASP A 41 -7.37 6.86 -21.68
C ASP A 41 -7.79 6.52 -20.22
N GLU A 42 -7.43 5.34 -19.71
CA GLU A 42 -7.66 4.95 -18.32
C GLU A 42 -6.45 5.29 -17.43
N LEU A 43 -6.73 5.70 -16.20
CA LEU A 43 -5.69 5.95 -15.20
C LEU A 43 -5.00 4.62 -14.80
N GLY A 44 -3.70 4.53 -15.07
CA GLY A 44 -2.88 3.36 -14.76
C GLY A 44 -2.33 3.38 -13.33
N CYS A 45 -1.02 3.30 -13.19
CA CYS A 45 -0.34 3.40 -11.90
C CYS A 45 -0.02 4.86 -11.53
N VAL A 46 -0.08 5.14 -10.23
CA VAL A 46 0.41 6.38 -9.64
C VAL A 46 1.62 6.09 -8.76
N MET A 47 2.70 6.81 -9.03
CA MET A 47 3.99 6.68 -8.36
C MET A 47 4.37 8.00 -7.74
N ARG A 48 5.05 7.95 -6.60
CA ARG A 48 5.44 9.14 -5.85
C ARG A 48 6.85 8.94 -5.30
N VAL A 49 7.71 9.91 -5.55
CA VAL A 49 9.07 9.98 -4.99
C VAL A 49 9.25 11.31 -4.28
N ASP A 50 9.96 11.32 -3.15
CA ASP A 50 10.28 12.57 -2.45
C ASP A 50 11.23 13.42 -3.31
N LEU A 51 11.00 14.74 -3.39
CA LEU A 51 11.92 15.67 -4.02
C LEU A 51 13.16 15.80 -3.10
N THR A 52 14.18 14.99 -3.30
CA THR A 52 15.45 15.08 -2.55
C THR A 52 16.61 15.25 -3.53
N GLY A 53 17.79 15.63 -3.02
CA GLY A 53 18.98 15.84 -3.87
C GLY A 53 19.50 14.59 -4.59
N GLU A 54 18.93 13.40 -4.33
CA GLU A 54 19.26 12.13 -4.99
C GLU A 54 18.29 11.78 -6.13
N LEU A 55 17.43 12.72 -6.55
CA LEU A 55 16.34 12.45 -7.49
C LEU A 55 16.83 11.85 -8.82
N ASP A 56 17.98 12.30 -9.34
CA ASP A 56 18.49 11.91 -10.66
C ASP A 56 18.67 10.40 -10.80
N GLU A 57 19.24 9.72 -9.79
CA GLU A 57 19.41 8.26 -9.82
C GLU A 57 18.07 7.52 -9.69
N SER A 58 17.17 8.08 -8.89
CA SER A 58 15.83 7.52 -8.68
C SER A 58 14.89 7.72 -9.88
N LEU A 59 15.13 8.74 -10.70
CA LEU A 59 14.25 9.13 -11.81
C LEU A 59 14.28 8.11 -12.94
N ALA A 60 15.45 7.61 -13.32
CA ALA A 60 15.58 6.56 -14.33
C ALA A 60 14.81 5.29 -13.92
N HIS A 61 14.93 4.89 -12.65
CA HIS A 61 14.18 3.76 -12.11
C HIS A 61 12.67 4.04 -12.08
N LEU A 62 12.25 5.21 -11.61
CA LEU A 62 10.85 5.62 -11.59
C LEU A 62 10.22 5.54 -12.98
N VAL A 63 10.95 5.97 -14.01
CA VAL A 63 10.51 5.90 -15.40
C VAL A 63 10.47 4.45 -15.92
N ASP A 64 11.43 3.59 -15.56
CA ASP A 64 11.36 2.16 -15.89
C ASP A 64 10.10 1.51 -15.31
N VAL A 65 9.77 1.83 -14.06
CA VAL A 65 8.57 1.32 -13.40
C VAL A 65 7.32 1.89 -14.08
N ALA A 66 7.28 3.20 -14.36
CA ALA A 66 6.17 3.83 -15.07
C ALA A 66 5.92 3.15 -16.43
N ALA A 67 6.98 2.84 -17.17
CA ALA A 67 6.91 2.17 -18.46
C ALA A 67 6.62 0.65 -18.38
N THR A 68 6.69 0.03 -17.20
CA THR A 68 6.61 -1.45 -17.06
C THR A 68 5.31 -2.04 -17.58
N ASN A 69 4.20 -1.32 -17.46
CA ASN A 69 2.90 -1.75 -17.96
C ASN A 69 2.57 -1.24 -19.37
N GLY A 70 3.54 -0.63 -20.07
CA GLY A 70 3.36 -0.07 -21.41
C GLY A 70 2.30 1.02 -21.52
N PRO A 71 2.25 2.03 -20.61
CA PRO A 71 1.31 3.13 -20.76
C PRO A 71 1.61 3.93 -22.02
N ASP A 72 0.57 4.53 -22.60
CA ASP A 72 0.71 5.43 -23.74
C ASP A 72 1.32 6.77 -23.30
N ALA A 73 0.98 7.20 -22.08
CA ALA A 73 1.27 8.54 -21.63
C ALA A 73 1.44 8.69 -20.11
N VAL A 74 2.08 9.79 -19.69
CA VAL A 74 2.31 10.17 -18.30
C VAL A 74 2.00 11.64 -18.08
N VAL A 75 1.44 11.97 -16.92
CA VAL A 75 1.39 13.32 -16.35
C VAL A 75 2.26 13.38 -15.10
N ALA A 76 3.09 14.42 -15.01
CA ALA A 76 3.91 14.70 -13.83
C ALA A 76 3.28 15.80 -12.98
N VAL A 77 3.26 15.62 -11.67
CA VAL A 77 2.82 16.62 -10.69
C VAL A 77 3.89 16.79 -9.63
N ILE A 78 4.52 17.96 -9.61
CA ILE A 78 5.51 18.39 -8.63
C ILE A 78 4.76 19.11 -7.51
N VAL A 79 4.77 18.54 -6.31
CA VAL A 79 4.15 19.13 -5.12
C VAL A 79 5.24 19.80 -4.33
N ASP A 80 5.24 21.13 -4.32
CA ASP A 80 6.30 21.95 -3.74
C ASP A 80 5.74 23.31 -3.29
N GLU A 81 5.35 23.40 -2.00
CA GLU A 81 4.74 24.61 -1.43
C GLU A 81 5.69 25.82 -1.50
N ASP A 82 6.97 25.61 -1.17
CA ASP A 82 7.97 26.67 -1.15
C ASP A 82 8.45 27.04 -2.57
N GLY A 83 8.56 26.03 -3.45
CA GLY A 83 9.08 26.17 -4.80
C GLY A 83 8.06 26.69 -5.82
N ALA A 84 6.75 26.45 -5.63
CA ALA A 84 5.71 26.81 -6.60
C ALA A 84 5.66 28.31 -6.95
N ALA A 85 6.05 29.19 -6.01
CA ALA A 85 6.13 30.64 -6.25
C ALA A 85 7.57 31.16 -6.42
N CYS A 86 8.58 30.29 -6.28
CA CYS A 86 9.99 30.66 -6.31
C CYS A 86 10.56 30.55 -7.73
N ARG A 87 11.10 31.66 -8.26
CA ARG A 87 11.67 31.67 -9.63
C ARG A 87 12.83 30.71 -9.82
N MET A 88 13.68 30.53 -8.81
CA MET A 88 14.82 29.61 -8.91
C MET A 88 14.34 28.16 -8.95
N CYS A 89 13.39 27.80 -8.09
CA CYS A 89 12.80 26.46 -8.07
C CYS A 89 12.04 26.15 -9.36
N LEU A 90 11.39 27.14 -9.99
CA LEU A 90 10.75 26.95 -11.29
C LEU A 90 11.74 26.53 -12.39
N ASP A 91 12.95 27.08 -12.40
CA ASP A 91 13.99 26.66 -13.35
C ASP A 91 14.44 25.22 -13.04
N GLU A 92 14.58 24.85 -11.76
CA GLU A 92 14.90 23.47 -11.35
C GLU A 92 13.79 22.48 -11.74
N HIS A 93 12.52 22.84 -11.54
CA HIS A 93 11.36 22.03 -11.93
C HIS A 93 11.29 21.84 -13.44
N ARG A 94 11.67 22.85 -14.23
CA ARG A 94 11.78 22.73 -15.69
C ARG A 94 12.86 21.75 -16.12
N VAL A 95 14.05 21.87 -15.55
CA VAL A 95 15.12 20.89 -15.81
C VAL A 95 14.66 19.49 -15.46
N LEU A 96 13.99 19.31 -14.33
CA LEU A 96 13.43 18.01 -13.94
C LEU A 96 12.40 17.49 -14.97
N ALA A 97 11.48 18.33 -15.43
CA ALA A 97 10.48 17.95 -16.43
C ALA A 97 11.12 17.59 -17.78
N ASP A 98 12.15 18.32 -18.22
CA ASP A 98 12.89 18.04 -19.45
C ASP A 98 13.62 16.70 -19.37
N VAL A 99 14.33 16.44 -18.27
CA VAL A 99 15.03 15.15 -18.04
C VAL A 99 14.02 14.00 -17.97
N LEU A 100 12.88 14.21 -17.31
CA LEU A 100 11.80 13.23 -17.26
C LEU A 100 11.24 12.92 -18.66
N ALA A 101 11.01 13.94 -19.48
CA ALA A 101 10.53 13.78 -20.85
C ALA A 101 11.53 12.97 -21.70
N GLU A 102 12.83 13.29 -21.65
CA GLU A 102 13.87 12.54 -22.36
C GLU A 102 13.90 11.06 -21.96
N HIS A 103 13.77 10.77 -20.65
CA HIS A 103 13.74 9.39 -20.17
C HIS A 103 12.47 8.62 -20.59
N LEU A 104 11.31 9.29 -20.62
CA LEU A 104 10.05 8.69 -21.05
C LEU A 104 10.02 8.42 -22.57
N GLU A 105 10.53 9.36 -23.37
CA GLU A 105 10.67 9.20 -24.82
C GLU A 105 11.53 7.99 -25.18
N GLY A 106 12.62 7.76 -24.44
CA GLY A 106 13.48 6.58 -24.58
C GLY A 106 12.75 5.23 -24.39
N ARG A 107 11.55 5.25 -23.79
CA ARG A 107 10.69 4.08 -23.56
C ARG A 107 9.37 4.14 -24.34
N CYS A 108 9.25 5.06 -25.30
CA CYS A 108 8.05 5.26 -26.11
C CYS A 108 6.81 5.67 -25.29
N VAL A 109 7.00 6.40 -24.19
CA VAL A 109 5.92 6.94 -23.36
C VAL A 109 5.93 8.46 -23.49
N GLU A 110 4.77 9.08 -23.74
CA GLU A 110 4.66 10.53 -23.89
C GLU A 110 4.49 11.24 -22.53
N LEU A 111 5.22 12.32 -22.26
CA LEU A 111 4.91 13.22 -21.14
C LEU A 111 3.91 14.28 -21.61
N LEU A 112 2.63 14.13 -21.27
CA LEU A 112 1.56 15.03 -21.73
C LEU A 112 1.65 16.42 -21.11
N ALA A 113 1.99 16.45 -19.82
CA ALA A 113 2.12 17.68 -19.06
C ALA A 113 2.92 17.45 -17.78
N ALA A 114 3.60 18.51 -17.35
CA ALA A 114 4.16 18.63 -16.01
C ALA A 114 3.54 19.84 -15.31
N TYR A 115 3.01 19.63 -14.12
CA TYR A 115 2.39 20.65 -13.28
C TYR A 115 3.18 20.85 -11.99
N VAL A 116 3.26 22.09 -11.52
CA VAL A 116 3.66 22.40 -10.14
C VAL A 116 2.41 22.79 -9.37
N VAL A 117 2.26 22.28 -8.15
CA VAL A 117 1.18 22.63 -7.22
C VAL A 117 1.77 22.99 -5.86
N ASP A 118 1.27 24.07 -5.24
CA ASP A 118 1.72 24.49 -3.91
C ASP A 118 1.15 23.58 -2.81
N ARG A 119 -0.17 23.39 -2.80
CA ARG A 119 -0.93 22.63 -1.81
C ARG A 119 -2.04 21.83 -2.48
N LEU A 120 -2.21 20.61 -2.02
CA LEU A 120 -3.26 19.69 -2.46
C LEU A 120 -4.47 19.78 -1.52
N GLU A 121 -5.08 20.97 -1.48
CA GLU A 121 -6.28 21.30 -0.71
C GLU A 121 -7.15 22.26 -1.51
N GLU A 122 -8.41 22.46 -1.08
CA GLU A 122 -9.32 23.39 -1.74
C GLU A 122 -8.70 24.80 -1.82
N GLY A 123 -8.54 25.32 -3.04
CA GLY A 123 -7.97 26.65 -3.27
C GLY A 123 -6.44 26.71 -3.37
N GLY A 124 -5.74 25.58 -3.24
CA GLY A 124 -4.35 25.46 -3.68
C GLY A 124 -4.19 25.88 -5.14
N GLN A 125 -2.99 26.29 -5.56
CA GLN A 125 -2.70 26.82 -6.88
C GLN A 125 -1.76 25.88 -7.64
N TRP A 126 -2.13 25.58 -8.89
CA TRP A 126 -1.31 24.82 -9.81
C TRP A 126 -1.02 25.62 -11.07
N HIS A 127 0.10 25.30 -11.74
CA HIS A 127 0.45 25.83 -13.06
C HIS A 127 1.35 24.86 -13.83
N ARG A 128 1.44 25.03 -15.15
CA ARG A 128 2.34 24.24 -16.01
C ARG A 128 3.80 24.64 -15.81
N VAL A 129 4.68 23.64 -15.78
CA VAL A 129 6.14 23.82 -15.65
C VAL A 129 6.75 24.43 -16.91
N ASP A 130 6.30 23.97 -18.09
CA ASP A 130 6.79 24.34 -19.42
C ASP A 130 6.56 25.82 -19.80
N GLY A 131 5.82 26.57 -18.97
CA GLY A 131 5.50 27.97 -19.22
C GLY A 131 4.40 28.19 -20.25
N GLU A 132 3.76 27.14 -20.76
CA GLU A 132 2.54 27.27 -21.54
C GLU A 132 1.39 27.81 -20.67
N PRO A 133 0.38 28.47 -21.27
CA PRO A 133 -0.81 28.88 -20.54
C PRO A 133 -1.51 27.68 -19.90
N GLY A 134 -1.61 27.69 -18.58
CA GLY A 134 -2.28 26.64 -17.82
C GLY A 134 -2.01 26.83 -16.35
N ALA A 135 -2.98 27.39 -15.63
CA ALA A 135 -2.94 27.57 -14.20
C ALA A 135 -4.36 27.59 -13.64
N GLY A 136 -4.51 27.29 -12.36
CA GLY A 136 -5.81 27.32 -11.72
C GLY A 136 -5.76 26.94 -10.25
N ALA A 137 -6.94 26.91 -9.65
CA ALA A 137 -7.11 26.39 -8.31
C ALA A 137 -7.29 24.86 -8.34
N VAL A 138 -6.84 24.21 -7.27
CA VAL A 138 -7.12 22.81 -6.95
C VAL A 138 -8.55 22.71 -6.42
N GLU A 139 -9.32 21.78 -6.97
CA GLU A 139 -10.66 21.44 -6.45
C GLU A 139 -10.54 20.72 -5.09
N ASP A 140 -11.58 20.73 -4.27
CA ASP A 140 -11.57 20.01 -2.99
C ASP A 140 -11.27 18.51 -3.19
N PRO A 141 -10.11 18.00 -2.72
CA PRO A 141 -9.73 16.60 -2.87
C PRO A 141 -10.74 15.62 -2.25
N MET A 142 -11.41 16.02 -1.16
CA MET A 142 -12.39 15.19 -0.46
C MET A 142 -13.71 15.06 -1.23
N SER A 143 -13.99 15.99 -2.12
CA SER A 143 -15.14 15.95 -3.03
C SER A 143 -14.85 15.20 -4.34
N SER A 144 -13.62 14.71 -4.55
CA SER A 144 -13.26 13.98 -5.76
C SER A 144 -13.97 12.61 -5.83
N PRO A 145 -14.34 12.13 -7.04
CA PRO A 145 -14.87 10.77 -7.23
C PRO A 145 -13.94 9.69 -6.67
N MET A 146 -12.63 9.95 -6.71
CA MET A 146 -11.59 9.06 -6.21
C MET A 146 -11.61 8.94 -4.69
N ALA A 147 -11.83 10.06 -3.98
CA ALA A 147 -12.01 10.05 -2.54
C ALA A 147 -13.28 9.27 -2.14
N ALA A 148 -14.38 9.48 -2.86
CA ALA A 148 -15.62 8.72 -2.64
C ALA A 148 -15.41 7.21 -2.85
N ALA A 149 -14.73 6.81 -3.94
CA ALA A 149 -14.40 5.42 -4.21
C ALA A 149 -13.49 4.82 -3.12
N ALA A 150 -12.45 5.54 -2.69
CA ALA A 150 -11.57 5.09 -1.62
C ALA A 150 -12.34 4.81 -0.31
N VAL A 151 -13.27 5.70 0.07
CA VAL A 151 -14.11 5.52 1.27
C VAL A 151 -15.06 4.32 1.11
N LEU A 152 -15.69 4.16 -0.06
CA LEU A 152 -16.55 2.99 -0.34
C LEU A 152 -15.78 1.67 -0.28
N GLU A 153 -14.49 1.68 -0.64
CA GLU A 153 -13.57 0.55 -0.53
C GLU A 153 -13.00 0.36 0.90
N GLY A 154 -13.45 1.17 1.87
CA GLY A 154 -13.01 1.10 3.27
C GLY A 154 -11.61 1.67 3.51
N ARG A 155 -11.02 2.38 2.54
CA ARG A 155 -9.73 3.04 2.72
C ARG A 155 -9.87 4.30 3.57
N ARG A 156 -8.84 4.54 4.37
CA ARG A 156 -8.70 5.78 5.13
C ARG A 156 -7.79 6.72 4.35
N LEU A 157 -8.20 7.98 4.25
CA LEU A 157 -7.38 9.05 3.73
C LEU A 157 -6.72 9.75 4.91
N TYR A 158 -5.41 9.86 4.88
CA TYR A 158 -4.59 10.46 5.92
C TYR A 158 -4.20 11.88 5.54
N ALA A 159 -4.04 12.77 6.52
CA ALA A 159 -3.58 14.13 6.21
C ALA A 159 -2.12 14.12 5.73
N ARG A 160 -1.32 13.19 6.26
CA ARG A 160 0.11 13.07 5.96
C ARG A 160 0.60 11.63 6.06
N ARG A 161 1.70 11.32 5.37
CA ARG A 161 2.33 9.99 5.40
C ARG A 161 2.66 9.50 6.82
N ALA A 162 3.04 10.40 7.72
CA ALA A 162 3.36 10.05 9.11
C ALA A 162 2.17 9.45 9.87
N GLU A 163 0.94 9.83 9.55
CA GLU A 163 -0.27 9.25 10.16
C GLU A 163 -0.54 7.84 9.65
N LEU A 164 -0.26 7.59 8.37
CA LEU A 164 -0.30 6.24 7.80
C LEU A 164 0.76 5.34 8.47
N GLN A 165 1.98 5.84 8.71
CA GLN A 165 3.00 5.10 9.45
C GLN A 165 2.57 4.80 10.90
N ALA A 166 1.81 5.68 11.53
CA ALA A 166 1.29 5.46 12.89
C ALA A 166 0.31 4.28 12.97
N VAL A 167 -0.30 3.86 11.85
CA VAL A 167 -1.18 2.66 11.79
C VAL A 167 -0.41 1.39 12.15
N VAL A 168 0.88 1.33 11.81
CA VAL A 168 1.74 0.15 12.05
C VAL A 168 2.81 0.41 13.10
N ALA A 169 2.85 1.61 13.69
CA ALA A 169 3.80 1.94 14.73
C ALA A 169 3.59 1.06 15.97
N VAL A 170 4.68 0.42 16.42
CA VAL A 170 4.66 -0.43 17.60
C VAL A 170 4.30 0.40 18.84
N ASP A 171 3.42 -0.16 19.67
CA ASP A 171 3.20 0.30 21.04
C ASP A 171 4.25 -0.36 21.94
N PRO A 172 5.28 0.37 22.40
CA PRO A 172 6.39 -0.23 23.15
C PRO A 172 5.93 -0.80 24.51
N VAL A 173 4.88 -0.24 25.11
CA VAL A 173 4.37 -0.70 26.41
C VAL A 173 3.63 -2.03 26.24
N ARG A 174 2.78 -2.15 25.21
CA ARG A 174 2.08 -3.41 24.92
C ARG A 174 3.04 -4.49 24.42
N ALA A 175 4.03 -4.13 23.58
CA ALA A 175 5.06 -5.04 23.12
C ALA A 175 5.88 -5.64 24.26
N GLU A 176 6.29 -4.82 25.22
CA GLU A 176 7.01 -5.32 26.39
C GLU A 176 6.12 -6.16 27.30
N GLY A 177 4.86 -5.77 27.49
CA GLY A 177 3.88 -6.55 28.26
C GLY A 177 3.65 -7.97 27.71
N LEU A 178 3.67 -8.13 26.37
CA LEU A 178 3.46 -9.42 25.72
C LEU A 178 4.72 -10.31 25.71
N ARG A 179 5.92 -9.78 25.94
CA ARG A 179 7.18 -10.51 25.78
C ARG A 179 7.24 -11.82 26.57
N THR A 180 6.72 -11.84 27.80
CA THR A 180 6.71 -13.05 28.62
C THR A 180 5.76 -14.11 28.05
N ALA A 181 4.55 -13.71 27.62
CA ALA A 181 3.59 -14.61 27.00
C ALA A 181 4.14 -15.18 25.67
N MET A 182 4.86 -14.35 24.88
CA MET A 182 5.53 -14.81 23.66
C MET A 182 6.54 -15.92 23.95
N LEU A 183 7.43 -15.73 24.91
CA LEU A 183 8.45 -16.72 25.28
C LEU A 183 7.84 -18.02 25.82
N LEU A 184 6.68 -17.96 26.48
CA LEU A 184 5.98 -19.13 26.98
C LEU A 184 5.20 -19.87 25.88
N ALA A 185 4.69 -19.14 24.89
CA ALA A 185 3.97 -19.68 23.74
C ALA A 185 4.90 -20.14 22.61
N GLU A 186 6.17 -19.74 22.64
CA GLU A 186 7.17 -20.15 21.67
C GLU A 186 7.42 -21.66 21.77
N HIS A 187 7.38 -22.33 20.62
CA HIS A 187 7.58 -23.78 20.54
C HIS A 187 8.99 -24.05 20.03
N ASP A 188 9.73 -24.93 20.71
CA ASP A 188 11.01 -25.42 20.21
C ASP A 188 10.82 -26.10 18.85
N GLY A 189 11.65 -25.70 17.86
CA GLY A 189 11.47 -25.91 16.42
C GLY A 189 11.54 -27.34 15.87
N GLU A 190 10.95 -28.32 16.57
CA GLU A 190 10.65 -29.63 16.02
C GLU A 190 9.49 -29.56 15.01
N LEU A 191 9.44 -30.52 14.08
CA LEU A 191 8.36 -30.65 13.10
C LEU A 191 7.02 -30.90 13.80
N ARG A 192 6.31 -29.82 14.13
CA ARG A 192 4.96 -29.87 14.71
C ARG A 192 4.05 -30.65 13.76
N PRO A 193 3.28 -31.65 14.24
CA PRO A 193 2.31 -32.35 13.41
C PRO A 193 1.32 -31.40 12.72
N ASP A 194 0.80 -31.78 11.55
CA ASP A 194 -0.14 -30.93 10.78
C ASP A 194 -1.43 -30.59 11.56
N VAL A 195 -1.80 -31.40 12.56
CA VAL A 195 -2.94 -31.12 13.44
C VAL A 195 -2.74 -29.85 14.28
N ASP A 196 -1.50 -29.54 14.65
CA ASP A 196 -1.17 -28.33 15.40
C ASP A 196 -1.27 -27.10 14.49
N ALA A 197 -0.69 -27.17 13.29
CA ALA A 197 -0.82 -26.10 12.30
C ALA A 197 -2.30 -25.83 11.95
N ARG A 198 -3.11 -26.88 11.83
CA ARG A 198 -4.55 -26.76 11.65
C ARG A 198 -5.20 -26.00 12.82
N ARG A 199 -4.93 -26.43 14.06
CA ARG A 199 -5.49 -25.81 15.28
C ARG A 199 -5.12 -24.33 15.34
N ASP A 200 -3.88 -24.00 15.00
CA ASP A 200 -3.39 -22.63 15.04
C ASP A 200 -4.06 -21.73 13.99
N VAL A 201 -4.28 -22.23 12.77
CA VAL A 201 -5.07 -21.49 11.75
C VAL A 201 -6.52 -21.31 12.22
N GLU A 202 -7.15 -22.34 12.77
CA GLU A 202 -8.52 -22.27 13.30
C GLU A 202 -8.61 -21.28 14.47
N HIS A 203 -7.59 -21.22 15.33
CA HIS A 203 -7.50 -20.28 16.44
C HIS A 203 -7.35 -18.84 15.95
N ALA A 204 -6.44 -18.56 15.01
CA ALA A 204 -6.30 -17.23 14.41
C ALA A 204 -7.61 -16.74 13.78
N LEU A 205 -8.35 -17.63 13.10
CA LEU A 205 -9.68 -17.33 12.56
C LEU A 205 -10.72 -17.02 13.64
N ALA A 206 -10.67 -17.72 14.78
CA ALA A 206 -11.56 -17.46 15.91
C ALA A 206 -11.27 -16.10 16.55
N VAL A 207 -9.99 -15.79 16.79
CA VAL A 207 -9.56 -14.49 17.33
C VAL A 207 -9.96 -13.34 16.40
N ALA A 208 -9.74 -13.48 15.09
CA ALA A 208 -10.14 -12.47 14.10
C ALA A 208 -11.67 -12.22 14.10
N ARG A 209 -12.47 -13.28 14.24
CA ARG A 209 -13.93 -13.15 14.34
C ARG A 209 -14.36 -12.47 15.63
N GLY A 210 -13.87 -12.90 16.77
CA GLY A 210 -14.17 -12.29 18.07
C GLY A 210 -13.80 -10.80 18.09
N LEU A 211 -12.63 -10.45 17.56
CA LEU A 211 -12.19 -9.05 17.45
C LEU A 211 -13.17 -8.21 16.62
N SER A 212 -13.67 -8.75 15.50
CA SER A 212 -14.67 -8.06 14.67
C SER A 212 -16.05 -7.91 15.34
N GLU A 213 -16.31 -8.71 16.37
CA GLU A 213 -17.53 -8.67 17.19
C GLU A 213 -17.36 -7.78 18.44
N GLY A 214 -16.20 -7.12 18.58
CA GLY A 214 -15.89 -6.20 19.68
C GLY A 214 -15.25 -6.86 20.90
N MET A 215 -14.89 -8.15 20.82
CA MET A 215 -14.12 -8.81 21.87
C MET A 215 -12.67 -8.32 21.86
N VAL A 216 -12.10 -8.13 23.04
CA VAL A 216 -10.67 -7.82 23.20
C VAL A 216 -9.94 -9.15 23.39
N PRO A 217 -9.02 -9.55 22.48
CA PRO A 217 -8.24 -10.77 22.65
C PRO A 217 -7.38 -10.72 23.92
N GLU A 218 -7.24 -11.85 24.59
CA GLU A 218 -6.35 -11.96 25.75
C GLU A 218 -4.88 -11.98 25.30
N ASP A 219 -3.97 -11.64 26.21
CA ASP A 219 -2.53 -11.61 25.91
C ASP A 219 -2.01 -13.00 25.47
N ASP A 220 -2.58 -14.08 26.01
CA ASP A 220 -2.27 -15.46 25.62
C ASP A 220 -2.76 -15.79 24.19
N ASP A 221 -3.91 -15.27 23.77
CA ASP A 221 -4.40 -15.43 22.38
C ASP A 221 -3.46 -14.72 21.39
N LEU A 222 -3.06 -13.48 21.72
CA LEU A 222 -2.14 -12.71 20.89
C LEU A 222 -0.77 -13.40 20.79
N ALA A 223 -0.29 -13.97 21.90
CA ALA A 223 0.97 -14.69 21.92
C ALA A 223 0.91 -16.00 21.14
N ALA A 224 -0.18 -16.77 21.30
CA ALA A 224 -0.40 -18.00 20.56
C ALA A 224 -0.46 -17.75 19.04
N VAL A 225 -1.21 -16.74 18.60
CA VAL A 225 -1.27 -16.37 17.18
C VAL A 225 0.09 -15.83 16.69
N GLY A 226 0.75 -14.97 17.47
CA GLY A 226 2.06 -14.41 17.14
C GLY A 226 3.14 -15.47 16.95
N CYS A 227 3.15 -16.51 17.78
CA CYS A 227 4.07 -17.64 17.61
C CYS A 227 3.66 -18.54 16.43
N ALA A 228 2.35 -18.76 16.24
CA ALA A 228 1.85 -19.61 15.18
C ALA A 228 2.17 -19.09 13.78
N ILE A 229 2.12 -17.78 13.55
CA ILE A 229 2.41 -17.17 12.24
C ILE A 229 3.90 -17.24 11.85
N ALA A 230 4.79 -17.65 12.74
CA ALA A 230 6.17 -17.98 12.40
C ALA A 230 6.29 -19.35 11.70
N ASP A 231 5.31 -20.25 11.87
CA ASP A 231 5.23 -21.49 11.08
C ASP A 231 4.77 -21.17 9.65
N THR A 232 5.66 -21.39 8.68
CA THR A 232 5.37 -21.17 7.26
C THR A 232 4.09 -21.84 6.76
N ARG A 233 3.69 -23.01 7.29
CA ARG A 233 2.45 -23.69 6.89
C ARG A 233 1.22 -22.91 7.35
N VAL A 234 1.27 -22.38 8.57
CA VAL A 234 0.19 -21.55 9.15
C VAL A 234 0.13 -20.22 8.41
N ARG A 235 1.26 -19.51 8.31
CA ARG A 235 1.36 -18.23 7.62
C ARG A 235 0.91 -18.30 6.17
N ASP A 236 1.42 -19.26 5.41
CA ASP A 236 1.12 -19.36 3.99
C ASP A 236 -0.35 -19.76 3.76
N THR A 237 -0.96 -20.49 4.71
CA THR A 237 -2.40 -20.74 4.73
C THR A 237 -3.20 -19.45 4.99
N LEU A 238 -2.73 -18.60 5.91
CA LEU A 238 -3.40 -17.34 6.28
C LEU A 238 -3.37 -16.28 5.17
N TYR A 239 -2.43 -16.30 4.23
CA TYR A 239 -2.49 -15.45 3.03
C TYR A 239 -3.77 -15.63 2.21
N ALA A 240 -4.41 -16.80 2.27
CA ALA A 240 -5.69 -17.03 1.59
C ALA A 240 -6.83 -16.13 2.11
N LEU A 241 -6.71 -15.61 3.34
CA LEU A 241 -7.73 -14.75 3.95
C LEU A 241 -7.83 -13.39 3.26
N ALA A 242 -6.74 -12.88 2.68
CA ALA A 242 -6.72 -11.59 1.98
C ALA A 242 -7.68 -11.52 0.78
N VAL A 243 -8.12 -12.66 0.24
CA VAL A 243 -9.08 -12.76 -0.89
C VAL A 243 -10.40 -13.42 -0.49
N GLY A 244 -10.58 -13.70 0.80
CA GLY A 244 -11.78 -14.33 1.37
C GLY A 244 -12.86 -13.32 1.74
N ARG A 245 -14.09 -13.80 2.01
CA ARG A 245 -15.19 -12.96 2.52
C ARG A 245 -14.92 -12.32 3.88
N GLU A 246 -13.94 -12.82 4.62
CA GLU A 246 -13.54 -12.33 5.95
C GLU A 246 -12.20 -11.59 5.92
N ALA A 247 -11.76 -11.10 4.74
CA ALA A 247 -10.48 -10.39 4.59
C ALA A 247 -10.33 -9.24 5.61
N ASP A 248 -11.35 -8.41 5.74
CA ASP A 248 -11.36 -7.24 6.63
C ASP A 248 -11.15 -7.64 8.12
N ARG A 249 -11.67 -8.81 8.52
CA ARG A 249 -11.49 -9.36 9.88
C ARG A 249 -10.03 -9.79 10.12
N ALA A 250 -9.45 -10.47 9.14
CA ALA A 250 -8.05 -10.89 9.22
C ALA A 250 -7.10 -9.69 9.22
N GLU A 251 -7.34 -8.70 8.36
CA GLU A 251 -6.57 -7.45 8.30
C GLU A 251 -6.59 -6.71 9.65
N THR A 252 -7.75 -6.68 10.32
CA THR A 252 -7.88 -6.08 11.66
C THR A 252 -7.00 -6.80 12.70
N LEU A 253 -6.94 -8.13 12.66
CA LEU A 253 -6.06 -8.91 13.54
C LEU A 253 -4.57 -8.64 13.23
N TRP A 254 -4.19 -8.61 11.95
CA TRP A 254 -2.80 -8.32 11.56
C TRP A 254 -2.37 -6.92 11.98
N ALA A 255 -3.24 -5.92 11.83
CA ALA A 255 -2.98 -4.56 12.29
C ALA A 255 -2.82 -4.48 13.82
N LEU A 256 -3.62 -5.23 14.58
CA LEU A 256 -3.47 -5.33 16.02
C LEU A 256 -2.11 -5.93 16.39
N LEU A 257 -1.78 -7.10 15.84
CA LEU A 257 -0.52 -7.81 16.11
C LEU A 257 0.71 -7.00 15.67
N ALA A 258 0.65 -6.33 14.52
CA ALA A 258 1.71 -5.45 14.03
C ALA A 258 2.01 -4.29 14.99
N ARG A 259 1.03 -3.84 15.78
CA ARG A 259 1.22 -2.78 16.77
C ARG A 259 1.61 -3.32 18.15
N THR A 260 1.20 -4.53 18.51
CA THR A 260 1.34 -5.04 19.88
C THR A 260 2.45 -6.06 20.06
N LEU A 261 2.84 -6.82 19.02
CA LEU A 261 3.89 -7.84 19.18
C LEU A 261 5.27 -7.20 19.32
N PRO A 262 6.15 -7.73 20.19
CA PRO A 262 7.56 -7.37 20.19
C PRO A 262 8.30 -8.01 19.01
N ASP A 263 9.42 -7.40 18.61
CA ASP A 263 10.40 -8.07 17.74
C ASP A 263 11.03 -9.28 18.48
N PRO A 264 11.31 -10.39 17.78
CA PRO A 264 11.21 -10.57 16.31
C PRO A 264 9.83 -11.00 15.78
N TRP A 265 8.89 -11.43 16.64
CA TRP A 265 7.61 -12.03 16.20
C TRP A 265 6.69 -11.08 15.42
N ARG A 266 6.85 -9.77 15.61
CA ARG A 266 6.11 -8.71 14.91
C ARG A 266 6.25 -8.74 13.39
N VAL A 267 7.39 -9.20 12.86
CA VAL A 267 7.71 -9.17 11.43
C VAL A 267 6.65 -9.90 10.60
N GLU A 268 6.22 -11.08 11.04
CA GLU A 268 5.25 -11.89 10.29
C GLU A 268 3.86 -11.24 10.24
N ALA A 269 3.46 -10.55 11.31
CA ALA A 269 2.21 -9.79 11.34
C ALA A 269 2.24 -8.61 10.36
N LEU A 270 3.37 -7.88 10.28
CA LEU A 270 3.57 -6.80 9.32
C LEU A 270 3.50 -7.29 7.87
N VAL A 271 4.08 -8.46 7.58
CA VAL A 271 4.06 -9.04 6.24
C VAL A 271 2.66 -9.55 5.86
N LEU A 272 1.92 -10.15 6.79
CA LEU A 272 0.51 -10.52 6.57
C LEU A 272 -0.38 -9.30 6.33
N LEU A 273 -0.16 -8.22 7.09
CA LEU A 273 -0.85 -6.94 6.88
C LEU A 273 -0.51 -6.35 5.51
N ALA A 274 0.78 -6.32 5.16
CA ALA A 274 1.25 -5.82 3.87
C ALA A 274 0.61 -6.58 2.70
N PHE A 275 0.59 -7.91 2.76
CA PHE A 275 -0.03 -8.75 1.74
C PHE A 275 -1.53 -8.47 1.63
N SER A 276 -2.23 -8.32 2.75
CA SER A 276 -3.68 -8.05 2.77
C SER A 276 -4.01 -6.69 2.14
N ALA A 277 -3.27 -5.65 2.53
CA ALA A 277 -3.38 -4.31 1.97
C ALA A 277 -3.07 -4.30 0.46
N TYR A 278 -1.98 -4.94 0.06
CA TYR A 278 -1.58 -5.01 -1.36
C TYR A 278 -2.62 -5.77 -2.19
N ALA A 279 -3.08 -6.92 -1.72
CA ALA A 279 -4.13 -7.69 -2.39
C ALA A 279 -5.44 -6.90 -2.50
N ARG A 280 -5.77 -5.98 -1.59
CA ARG A 280 -6.95 -5.12 -1.69
C ARG A 280 -6.73 -3.90 -2.61
N GLY A 281 -5.49 -3.57 -2.94
CA GLY A 281 -5.12 -2.40 -3.75
C GLY A 281 -4.65 -1.20 -2.91
N ASP A 282 -4.50 -1.37 -1.60
CA ASP A 282 -3.99 -0.36 -0.67
C ASP A 282 -2.45 -0.41 -0.63
N GLY A 283 -1.84 0.00 -1.75
CA GLY A 283 -0.39 0.12 -1.90
C GLY A 283 0.30 0.97 -0.82
N PRO A 284 -0.29 2.08 -0.35
CA PRO A 284 0.28 2.89 0.73
C PRO A 284 0.42 2.11 2.05
N LEU A 285 -0.65 1.47 2.53
CA LEU A 285 -0.58 0.66 3.75
C LEU A 285 0.37 -0.54 3.58
N ALA A 286 0.37 -1.16 2.40
CA ALA A 286 1.31 -2.22 2.07
C ALA A 286 2.77 -1.74 2.18
N GLY A 287 3.09 -0.61 1.58
CA GLY A 287 4.44 -0.03 1.59
C GLY A 287 4.94 0.29 3.00
N VAL A 288 4.15 0.99 3.82
CA VAL A 288 4.57 1.31 5.20
C VAL A 288 4.72 0.06 6.08
N SER A 289 3.92 -0.98 5.81
CA SER A 289 4.01 -2.25 6.53
C SER A 289 5.28 -3.02 6.15
N LEU A 290 5.65 -3.04 4.87
CA LEU A 290 6.89 -3.66 4.38
C LEU A 290 8.13 -2.89 4.86
N GLU A 291 8.10 -1.57 4.82
CA GLU A 291 9.17 -0.71 5.35
C GLU A 291 9.39 -0.97 6.85
N ALA A 292 8.31 -1.12 7.62
CA ALA A 292 8.41 -1.50 9.03
C ALA A 292 8.97 -2.93 9.22
N ALA A 293 8.56 -3.89 8.39
CA ALA A 293 9.04 -5.27 8.48
C ALA A 293 10.53 -5.38 8.15
N LEU A 294 10.97 -4.74 7.07
CA LEU A 294 12.37 -4.74 6.60
C LEU A 294 13.31 -3.95 7.51
N ARG A 295 12.81 -2.97 8.26
CA ARG A 295 13.58 -2.33 9.33
C ARG A 295 13.84 -3.26 10.51
N SER A 296 12.89 -4.13 10.85
CA SER A 296 13.06 -5.14 11.91
C SER A 296 13.87 -6.35 11.46
N ASP A 297 13.64 -6.84 10.23
CA ASP A 297 14.42 -7.92 9.59
C ASP A 297 14.61 -7.66 8.09
N GLY A 298 15.76 -7.08 7.73
CA GLY A 298 16.11 -6.78 6.34
C GLY A 298 16.34 -8.01 5.45
N GLY A 299 16.45 -9.20 6.04
CA GLY A 299 16.61 -10.47 5.34
C GLY A 299 15.29 -11.22 5.11
N HIS A 300 14.16 -10.69 5.58
CA HIS A 300 12.88 -11.39 5.55
C HIS A 300 12.40 -11.63 4.10
N ARG A 301 12.54 -12.87 3.61
CA ARG A 301 12.35 -13.25 2.20
C ARG A 301 11.04 -12.77 1.61
N MET A 302 9.93 -12.95 2.31
CA MET A 302 8.61 -12.56 1.79
C MET A 302 8.43 -11.04 1.81
N ALA A 303 9.00 -10.34 2.79
CA ALA A 303 8.94 -8.88 2.84
C ALA A 303 9.71 -8.28 1.64
N VAL A 304 10.90 -8.80 1.36
CA VAL A 304 11.71 -8.40 0.21
C VAL A 304 10.97 -8.68 -1.11
N MET A 305 10.38 -9.86 -1.28
CA MET A 305 9.65 -10.19 -2.52
C MET A 305 8.42 -9.29 -2.73
N LEU A 306 7.66 -9.01 -1.67
CA LEU A 306 6.48 -8.13 -1.76
C LEU A 306 6.88 -6.67 -2.00
N ASP A 307 7.96 -6.21 -1.38
CA ASP A 307 8.50 -4.87 -1.61
C ASP A 307 8.98 -4.72 -3.06
N GLN A 308 9.77 -5.67 -3.57
CA GLN A 308 10.19 -5.68 -4.98
C GLN A 308 9.00 -5.68 -5.94
N ALA A 309 7.96 -6.47 -5.68
CA ALA A 309 6.75 -6.47 -6.51
C ALA A 309 6.01 -5.11 -6.46
N LEU A 310 5.96 -4.49 -5.28
CA LEU A 310 5.32 -3.18 -5.09
C LEU A 310 6.10 -2.07 -5.79
N GLN A 311 7.44 -2.08 -5.70
CA GLN A 311 8.33 -1.13 -6.37
C GLN A 311 8.35 -1.34 -7.89
N SER A 312 8.21 -2.58 -8.38
CA SER A 312 8.14 -2.88 -9.81
C SER A 312 6.77 -2.63 -10.44
N GLY A 313 5.80 -2.12 -9.68
CA GLY A 313 4.48 -1.83 -10.18
C GLY A 313 3.64 -3.06 -10.57
N MET A 314 3.77 -4.17 -9.83
CA MET A 314 2.95 -5.38 -10.06
C MET A 314 1.48 -5.15 -9.62
N ARG A 315 0.51 -5.49 -10.48
CA ARG A 315 -0.92 -5.20 -10.22
C ARG A 315 -1.47 -6.06 -9.06
N PRO A 316 -2.38 -5.53 -8.21
CA PRO A 316 -2.99 -6.27 -7.11
C PRO A 316 -3.63 -7.61 -7.50
N ASP A 317 -4.21 -7.70 -8.70
CA ASP A 317 -4.80 -8.94 -9.21
C ASP A 317 -3.77 -10.08 -9.33
N GLN A 318 -2.50 -9.77 -9.65
CA GLN A 318 -1.42 -10.75 -9.68
C GLN A 318 -1.03 -11.20 -8.26
N ILE A 319 -1.02 -10.29 -7.28
CA ILE A 319 -0.80 -10.63 -5.87
C ILE A 319 -1.92 -11.55 -5.32
N ARG A 320 -3.17 -11.32 -5.74
CA ARG A 320 -4.32 -12.18 -5.38
C ARG A 320 -4.17 -13.62 -5.87
N GLU A 321 -3.36 -13.87 -6.91
CA GLU A 321 -3.08 -15.23 -7.37
C GLU A 321 -2.21 -16.01 -6.38
N LEU A 322 -1.31 -15.34 -5.65
CA LEU A 322 -0.48 -15.98 -4.62
C LEU A 322 -1.33 -16.57 -3.48
N ALA A 323 -2.46 -15.92 -3.17
CA ALA A 323 -3.42 -16.39 -2.17
C ALA A 323 -4.03 -17.77 -2.53
N GLN A 324 -3.98 -18.21 -3.80
CA GLN A 324 -4.42 -19.55 -4.21
C GLN A 324 -3.60 -20.66 -3.57
N THR A 325 -2.34 -20.41 -3.29
CA THR A 325 -1.46 -21.36 -2.60
C THR A 325 -1.96 -21.63 -1.19
N GLY A 326 -2.43 -20.60 -0.47
CA GLY A 326 -3.01 -20.75 0.86
C GLY A 326 -4.26 -21.62 0.89
N TYR A 327 -5.17 -21.50 -0.10
CA TYR A 327 -6.35 -22.39 -0.19
C TYR A 327 -5.96 -23.86 -0.42
N ARG A 328 -4.89 -24.11 -1.18
CA ARG A 328 -4.38 -25.48 -1.39
C ARG A 328 -3.77 -26.05 -0.10
N LEU A 329 -3.05 -25.23 0.66
CA LEU A 329 -2.49 -25.61 1.96
C LEU A 329 -3.59 -25.88 3.00
N ALA A 330 -4.59 -25.00 3.08
CA ALA A 330 -5.76 -25.22 3.95
C ALA A 330 -6.41 -26.58 3.70
N LYS A 331 -6.59 -26.97 2.43
CA LYS A 331 -7.16 -28.28 2.07
C LYS A 331 -6.29 -29.44 2.54
N ARG A 332 -4.95 -29.31 2.48
CA ARG A 332 -4.02 -30.34 2.98
C ARG A 332 -4.07 -30.46 4.50
N LEU A 333 -4.14 -29.32 5.20
CA LEU A 333 -4.27 -29.26 6.67
C LEU A 333 -5.68 -29.64 7.17
N GLY A 334 -6.67 -29.76 6.27
CA GLY A 334 -8.06 -30.02 6.64
C GLY A 334 -8.78 -28.82 7.27
N VAL A 335 -8.27 -27.60 7.07
CA VAL A 335 -8.88 -26.35 7.53
C VAL A 335 -9.97 -25.91 6.55
N ARG A 336 -11.13 -25.49 7.09
CA ARG A 336 -12.18 -24.88 6.28
C ARG A 336 -12.06 -23.35 6.31
N LEU A 337 -11.44 -22.80 5.27
CA LEU A 337 -11.36 -21.35 5.10
C LEU A 337 -12.69 -20.74 4.62
N PRO A 338 -12.93 -19.45 4.92
CA PRO A 338 -14.01 -18.69 4.31
C PRO A 338 -13.94 -18.74 2.78
N PRO A 339 -15.07 -18.74 2.06
CA PRO A 339 -15.05 -18.79 0.60
C PRO A 339 -14.43 -17.51 0.03
N ARG A 340 -13.82 -17.64 -1.16
CA ARG A 340 -13.28 -16.53 -1.92
C ARG A 340 -14.38 -15.54 -2.29
N GLN A 341 -14.08 -14.25 -2.25
CA GLN A 341 -14.90 -13.27 -2.97
C GLN A 341 -14.57 -13.38 -4.46
N GLY A 342 -15.60 -13.39 -5.31
CA GLY A 342 -15.41 -13.32 -6.76
C GLY A 342 -14.84 -11.95 -7.12
N VAL A 343 -13.88 -11.90 -8.05
CA VAL A 343 -13.39 -10.65 -8.64
C VAL A 343 -14.60 -9.90 -9.21
N GLY A 344 -14.94 -8.73 -8.66
CA GLY A 344 -16.01 -7.87 -9.16
C GLY A 344 -17.40 -7.99 -8.53
N LYS A 345 -17.58 -8.64 -7.37
CA LYS A 345 -18.86 -8.54 -6.62
C LYS A 345 -18.65 -8.35 -5.12
N ARG A 346 -18.72 -7.11 -4.66
CA ARG A 346 -19.37 -6.81 -3.37
C ARG A 346 -20.71 -6.14 -3.66
N ALA A 347 -21.73 -6.61 -2.95
CA ALA A 347 -23.09 -6.15 -2.99
C ALA A 347 -23.32 -5.32 -1.73
N GLY A 348 -24.04 -4.20 -1.87
CA GLY A 348 -24.59 -3.41 -0.77
C GLY A 348 -23.67 -2.30 -0.33
#